data_AF-A0A9D1GZF1-F1
#
_entry.id   AF-A0A9D1GZF1-F1
#
_cell.length_a   1.000
_cell.length_b   1.000
_cell.length_c   1.000
_cell.angle_alpha   90.00
_cell.angle_beta   90.00
_cell.angle_gamma   90.00
#
_symmetry.space_group_name_H-M   'P 1'
#
loop_
_entity.id
_entity.type
_entity.pdbx_description
1 polymer ?
#
loop_
_entity_poly.entity_id
_entity_poly.type
_entity_poly.pdbx_seq_one_letter_code
_entity_poly.pdbx_strand_id
1 'polypeptide(L)'
;MPRQLITPQKIRDHVKRLGELYPPIPVDSVDFTVKDPDALTKRFGGVLDYLARVELEVDRNVLELLVLLPDVDETNRMFYADVWHPQEIQHGLILDKLQTDLGQDTAEPVNEVALRVKILAPLAHFRPIQEITKFLYFLTGASTERQAVLAYNRLTTGLDEMGEDAISKTLISPIKQQEPGHFAFYQMSATSMIQHDALKPWQMWLARVLRSKSYGLVGTNKNDKHRAQYGQVVHELDLHDDLASYAREIGRLEARLLWAKEKGMEFPPYILQALRECVALYREQIDKGEAPDFATA
;
A
#
# COMPACT_ATOMS: atom_id res chain seq x y z
N MET A 1 -6.44 -9.69 28.33
CA MET A 1 -6.59 -11.00 27.66
C MET A 1 -5.27 -11.33 26.97
N PRO A 2 -4.71 -12.54 27.12
CA PRO A 2 -3.53 -12.94 26.36
C PRO A 2 -3.86 -12.88 24.86
N ARG A 3 -3.01 -12.21 24.06
CA ARG A 3 -3.21 -12.10 22.61
C ARG A 3 -3.16 -13.49 22.00
N GLN A 4 -4.07 -13.76 21.07
CA GLN A 4 -4.11 -15.04 20.37
C GLN A 4 -2.77 -15.28 19.66
N LEU A 5 -2.21 -16.47 19.84
CA LEU A 5 -0.98 -16.89 19.15
C LEU A 5 -1.27 -17.09 17.65
N ILE A 6 -0.43 -16.52 16.79
CA ILE A 6 -0.52 -16.59 15.32
C ILE A 6 0.46 -17.66 14.82
N THR A 7 -0.09 -18.81 14.47
CA THR A 7 0.70 -19.95 13.96
C THR A 7 0.84 -19.87 12.44
N PRO A 8 1.87 -20.53 11.85
CA PRO A 8 2.00 -20.64 10.39
C PRO A 8 0.74 -21.18 9.71
N GLN A 9 0.07 -22.16 10.33
CA GLN A 9 -1.18 -22.71 9.81
C GLN A 9 -2.29 -21.66 9.71
N LYS A 10 -2.43 -20.78 10.70
CA LYS A 10 -3.45 -19.70 10.65
C LYS A 10 -3.21 -18.72 9.52
N ILE A 11 -1.95 -18.38 9.25
CA ILE A 11 -1.58 -17.50 8.13
C ILE A 11 -1.94 -18.21 6.82
N ARG A 12 -1.59 -19.50 6.69
CA ARG A 12 -1.92 -20.29 5.50
C ARG A 12 -3.42 -20.41 5.27
N ASP A 13 -4.20 -20.68 6.32
CA ASP A 13 -5.66 -20.78 6.23
C ASP A 13 -6.29 -19.45 5.83
N HIS A 14 -5.74 -18.32 6.32
CA HIS A 14 -6.14 -16.99 5.90
C HIS A 14 -5.88 -16.76 4.41
N VAL A 15 -4.67 -17.06 3.92
CA VAL A 15 -4.33 -16.89 2.50
C VAL A 15 -5.21 -17.74 1.59
N LYS A 16 -5.46 -19.01 1.95
CA LYS A 16 -6.38 -19.88 1.19
C LYS A 16 -7.78 -19.29 1.10
N ARG A 17 -8.33 -18.90 2.26
CA ARG A 17 -9.67 -18.31 2.32
C ARG A 17 -9.76 -17.00 1.53
N LEU A 18 -8.71 -16.18 1.58
CA LEU A 18 -8.64 -14.93 0.81
C LEU A 18 -8.76 -15.22 -0.69
N GLY A 19 -7.95 -16.15 -1.22
CA GLY A 19 -8.01 -16.51 -2.64
C GLY A 19 -9.32 -17.19 -3.05
N GLU A 20 -9.93 -17.99 -2.18
CA GLU A 20 -11.22 -18.65 -2.44
C GLU A 20 -12.41 -17.68 -2.45
N LEU A 21 -12.46 -16.76 -1.49
CA LEU A 21 -13.59 -15.84 -1.32
C LEU A 21 -13.53 -14.64 -2.27
N TYR A 22 -12.33 -14.20 -2.62
CA TYR A 22 -12.13 -12.98 -3.38
C TYR A 22 -11.15 -13.21 -4.52
N PRO A 23 -11.53 -13.95 -5.58
CA PRO A 23 -10.64 -14.16 -6.73
C PRO A 23 -10.29 -12.84 -7.43
N PRO A 24 -9.25 -12.81 -8.28
CA PRO A 24 -8.97 -11.67 -9.16
C PRO A 24 -10.22 -11.19 -9.89
N ILE A 25 -10.43 -9.88 -9.92
CA ILE A 25 -11.63 -9.27 -10.53
C ILE A 25 -11.43 -9.26 -12.04
N PRO A 26 -12.26 -9.96 -12.83
CA PRO A 26 -12.13 -9.92 -14.29
C PRO A 26 -12.51 -8.54 -14.84
N VAL A 27 -11.70 -7.97 -15.74
CA VAL A 27 -11.98 -6.66 -16.36
C VAL A 27 -13.37 -6.62 -17.03
N ASP A 28 -13.81 -7.73 -17.62
CA ASP A 28 -15.12 -7.87 -18.29
C ASP A 28 -16.31 -7.93 -17.32
N SER A 29 -16.06 -8.10 -16.02
CA SER A 29 -17.09 -8.06 -14.98
C SER A 29 -17.42 -6.65 -14.50
N VAL A 30 -16.63 -5.65 -14.91
CA VAL A 30 -16.73 -4.26 -14.45
C VAL A 30 -17.61 -3.43 -15.39
N ASP A 31 -18.55 -2.69 -14.81
CA ASP A 31 -19.35 -1.68 -15.52
C ASP A 31 -18.65 -0.31 -15.41
N PHE A 32 -18.04 0.11 -16.51
CA PHE A 32 -17.31 1.38 -16.63
C PHE A 32 -18.22 2.58 -16.95
N THR A 33 -19.54 2.45 -16.83
CA THR A 33 -20.45 3.57 -17.07
C THR A 33 -20.17 4.72 -16.08
N VAL A 34 -19.83 5.90 -16.60
CA VAL A 34 -19.66 7.13 -15.83
C VAL A 34 -20.74 8.12 -16.23
N LYS A 35 -21.45 8.70 -15.25
CA LYS A 35 -22.56 9.63 -15.47
C LYS A 35 -22.07 11.03 -15.84
N ASP A 36 -21.04 11.52 -15.15
CA ASP A 36 -20.42 12.82 -15.41
C ASP A 36 -18.89 12.70 -15.46
N PRO A 37 -18.33 12.34 -16.64
CA PRO A 37 -16.89 12.17 -16.83
C PRO A 37 -16.06 13.39 -16.48
N ASP A 38 -16.57 14.60 -16.76
CA ASP A 38 -15.86 15.85 -16.51
C ASP A 38 -15.78 16.13 -15.00
N ALA A 39 -16.89 15.96 -14.28
CA ALA A 39 -16.90 16.13 -12.83
C ALA A 39 -16.03 15.06 -12.13
N LEU A 40 -16.08 13.81 -12.59
CA LEU A 40 -15.25 12.73 -12.06
C LEU A 40 -13.77 13.01 -12.25
N THR A 41 -13.37 13.37 -13.48
CA THR A 41 -11.99 13.71 -13.80
C THR A 41 -11.49 14.90 -12.99
N LYS A 42 -12.32 15.93 -12.85
CA LYS A 42 -11.97 17.12 -12.06
C LYS A 42 -11.77 16.81 -10.57
N ARG A 43 -12.52 15.87 -9.99
CA ARG A 43 -12.45 15.56 -8.56
C ARG A 43 -11.43 14.47 -8.23
N PHE A 44 -11.35 13.43 -9.04
CA PHE A 44 -10.59 12.22 -8.74
C PHE A 44 -9.63 11.80 -9.86
N GLY A 45 -9.44 12.59 -10.91
CA GLY A 45 -8.53 12.23 -12.01
C GLY A 45 -7.12 11.92 -11.52
N GLY A 46 -6.54 12.80 -10.70
CA GLY A 46 -5.21 12.59 -10.11
C GLY A 46 -5.16 11.43 -9.12
N VAL A 47 -6.23 11.18 -8.38
CA VAL A 47 -6.35 9.98 -7.53
C VAL A 47 -6.36 8.70 -8.37
N LEU A 48 -7.14 8.66 -9.44
CA LEU A 48 -7.25 7.48 -10.31
C LEU A 48 -5.92 7.15 -10.98
N ASP A 49 -5.22 8.15 -11.53
CA ASP A 49 -3.88 7.95 -12.10
C ASP A 49 -2.88 7.46 -11.04
N TYR A 50 -2.85 8.10 -9.87
CA TYR A 50 -1.92 7.70 -8.82
C TYR A 50 -2.17 6.25 -8.36
N LEU A 51 -3.44 5.86 -8.19
CA LEU A 51 -3.79 4.50 -7.81
C LEU A 51 -3.46 3.51 -8.93
N ALA A 52 -3.87 3.77 -10.18
CA ALA A 52 -3.58 2.90 -11.32
C ALA A 52 -2.08 2.62 -11.45
N ARG A 53 -1.24 3.67 -11.37
CA ARG A 53 0.22 3.52 -11.39
C ARG A 53 0.71 2.65 -10.24
N VAL A 54 0.28 2.92 -9.01
CA VAL A 54 0.77 2.22 -7.82
C VAL A 54 0.38 0.75 -7.83
N GLU A 55 -0.84 0.43 -8.22
CA GLU A 55 -1.33 -0.95 -8.35
C GLU A 55 -0.53 -1.71 -9.44
N LEU A 56 -0.25 -1.05 -10.56
CA LEU A 56 0.59 -1.63 -11.63
C LEU A 56 2.08 -1.79 -11.23
N GLU A 57 2.55 -1.13 -10.17
CA GLU A 57 3.91 -1.37 -9.62
C GLU A 57 4.03 -2.74 -8.91
N VAL A 58 2.95 -3.53 -8.82
CA VAL A 58 2.95 -4.89 -8.28
C VAL A 58 4.04 -5.77 -8.92
N ASP A 59 4.28 -5.65 -10.23
CA ASP A 59 5.29 -6.45 -10.92
C ASP A 59 6.70 -6.12 -10.41
N ARG A 60 7.02 -4.83 -10.21
CA ARG A 60 8.26 -4.44 -9.53
C ARG A 60 8.31 -5.02 -8.12
N ASN A 61 7.22 -4.94 -7.36
CA ASN A 61 7.19 -5.45 -5.99
C ASN A 61 7.46 -6.96 -5.93
N VAL A 62 6.98 -7.73 -6.91
CA VAL A 62 7.31 -9.16 -7.07
C VAL A 62 8.80 -9.35 -7.35
N LEU A 63 9.42 -8.53 -8.21
CA LEU A 63 10.86 -8.58 -8.44
C LEU A 63 11.66 -8.27 -7.16
N GLU A 64 11.22 -7.28 -6.37
CA GLU A 64 11.84 -6.97 -5.07
C GLU A 64 11.71 -8.16 -4.11
N LEU A 65 10.55 -8.81 -4.07
CA LEU A 65 10.29 -10.00 -3.24
C LEU A 65 11.21 -11.17 -3.58
N LEU A 66 11.37 -11.50 -4.86
CA LEU A 66 12.26 -12.56 -5.33
C LEU A 66 13.70 -12.38 -4.84
N VAL A 67 14.09 -11.12 -4.67
CA VAL A 67 15.45 -10.72 -4.32
C VAL A 67 15.64 -10.56 -2.80
N LEU A 68 14.62 -10.08 -2.10
CA LEU A 68 14.65 -9.84 -0.65
C LEU A 68 14.30 -11.09 0.18
N LEU A 69 13.60 -12.06 -0.42
CA LEU A 69 13.14 -13.29 0.22
C LEU A 69 13.73 -14.55 -0.44
N PRO A 70 15.06 -14.77 -0.38
CA PRO A 70 15.68 -15.90 -1.08
C PRO A 70 15.23 -17.27 -0.54
N ASP A 71 14.80 -17.33 0.73
CA ASP A 71 14.17 -18.52 1.33
C ASP A 71 12.68 -18.23 1.59
N VAL A 72 11.89 -18.18 0.51
CA VAL A 72 10.43 -18.02 0.60
C VAL A 72 9.80 -19.35 1.00
N ASP A 73 9.03 -19.35 2.10
CA ASP A 73 8.25 -20.52 2.47
C ASP A 73 6.98 -20.65 1.60
N GLU A 74 6.36 -21.82 1.62
CA GLU A 74 5.20 -22.11 0.78
C GLU A 74 4.01 -21.18 1.06
N THR A 75 3.85 -20.68 2.29
CA THR A 75 2.72 -19.79 2.62
C THR A 75 2.93 -18.41 2.01
N ASN A 76 4.15 -17.88 2.10
CA ASN A 76 4.53 -16.64 1.44
C ASN A 76 4.48 -16.76 -0.08
N ARG A 77 4.97 -17.88 -0.66
CA ARG A 77 4.86 -18.16 -2.10
C ARG A 77 3.40 -18.14 -2.54
N MET A 78 2.54 -18.90 -1.86
CA MET A 78 1.11 -18.99 -2.17
C MET A 78 0.44 -17.63 -2.09
N PHE A 79 0.75 -16.82 -1.07
CA PHE A 79 0.20 -15.47 -0.96
C PHE A 79 0.63 -14.60 -2.15
N TYR A 80 1.93 -14.46 -2.40
CA TYR A 80 2.41 -13.54 -3.42
C TYR A 80 2.07 -13.98 -4.85
N ALA A 81 2.28 -15.26 -5.17
CA ALA A 81 2.17 -15.76 -6.54
C ALA A 81 0.74 -16.17 -6.92
N ASP A 82 -0.03 -16.73 -5.99
CA ASP A 82 -1.32 -17.35 -6.32
C ASP A 82 -2.53 -16.49 -5.90
N VAL A 83 -2.34 -15.50 -5.02
CA VAL A 83 -3.43 -14.68 -4.47
C VAL A 83 -3.22 -13.20 -4.74
N TRP A 84 -2.20 -12.60 -4.13
CA TRP A 84 -1.94 -11.17 -4.13
C TRP A 84 -1.61 -10.64 -5.53
N HIS A 85 -0.57 -11.16 -6.21
CA HIS A 85 -0.17 -10.64 -7.53
C HIS A 85 -1.32 -10.71 -8.56
N PRO A 86 -2.03 -11.85 -8.73
CA PRO A 86 -3.17 -11.90 -9.66
C PRO A 86 -4.29 -10.93 -9.32
N GLN A 87 -4.50 -10.59 -8.04
CA GLN A 87 -5.51 -9.62 -7.61
C GLN A 87 -5.07 -8.18 -7.95
N GLU A 88 -3.89 -7.77 -7.51
CA GLU A 88 -3.34 -6.42 -7.65
C GLU A 88 -3.16 -6.03 -9.12
N ILE A 89 -2.71 -6.96 -9.97
CA ILE A 89 -2.58 -6.68 -11.39
C ILE A 89 -3.95 -6.37 -12.02
N GLN A 90 -5.02 -7.04 -11.59
CA GLN A 90 -6.37 -6.70 -12.05
C GLN A 90 -6.82 -5.35 -11.51
N HIS A 91 -6.48 -4.98 -10.27
CA HIS A 91 -6.79 -3.65 -9.73
C HIS A 91 -6.18 -2.56 -10.61
N GLY A 92 -4.88 -2.68 -10.91
CA GLY A 92 -4.17 -1.76 -11.77
C GLY A 92 -4.75 -1.68 -13.17
N LEU A 93 -5.00 -2.81 -13.83
CA LEU A 93 -5.58 -2.85 -15.19
C LEU A 93 -6.98 -2.23 -15.25
N ILE A 94 -7.80 -2.47 -14.23
CA ILE A 94 -9.16 -1.95 -14.18
C ILE A 94 -9.16 -0.43 -13.93
N LEU A 95 -8.31 0.07 -13.03
CA LEU A 95 -8.16 1.50 -12.78
C LEU A 95 -7.57 2.23 -13.99
N ASP A 96 -6.56 1.63 -14.63
CA ASP A 96 -5.94 2.15 -15.86
C ASP A 96 -6.94 2.23 -17.03
N LYS A 97 -7.81 1.21 -17.15
CA LYS A 97 -8.91 1.24 -18.11
C LYS A 97 -9.89 2.38 -17.80
N LEU A 98 -10.30 2.56 -16.55
CA LEU A 98 -11.24 3.63 -16.17
C LEU A 98 -10.67 5.00 -16.53
N GLN A 99 -9.40 5.30 -16.20
CA GLN A 99 -8.82 6.59 -16.53
C GLN A 99 -8.68 6.81 -18.05
N THR A 100 -8.36 5.76 -18.81
CA THR A 100 -8.27 5.83 -20.27
C THR A 100 -9.64 6.09 -20.89
N ASP A 101 -10.70 5.46 -20.36
CA ASP A 101 -12.08 5.71 -20.78
C ASP A 101 -12.53 7.16 -20.44
N LEU A 102 -11.90 7.80 -19.44
CA LEU A 102 -12.08 9.22 -19.09
C LEU A 102 -11.20 10.17 -19.93
N GLY A 103 -10.39 9.64 -20.84
CA GLY A 103 -9.53 10.42 -21.74
C GLY A 103 -8.18 10.82 -21.16
N GLN A 104 -7.74 10.21 -20.07
CA GLN A 104 -6.38 10.36 -19.53
C GLN A 104 -5.40 9.40 -20.23
N ASP A 105 -4.11 9.68 -20.08
CA ASP A 105 -3.05 8.79 -20.56
C ASP A 105 -3.00 7.50 -19.72
N THR A 106 -2.42 6.45 -20.29
CA THR A 106 -2.20 5.19 -19.57
C THR A 106 -1.19 5.39 -18.44
N ALA A 107 -1.40 4.73 -17.30
CA ALA A 107 -0.52 4.84 -16.16
C ALA A 107 0.88 4.30 -16.48
N GLU A 108 1.90 4.99 -15.97
CA GLU A 108 3.30 4.62 -16.18
C GLU A 108 3.92 4.06 -14.88
N PRO A 109 3.86 2.74 -14.64
CA PRO A 109 4.39 2.14 -13.43
C PRO A 109 5.93 2.19 -13.38
N VAL A 110 6.47 2.44 -12.19
CA VAL A 110 7.91 2.32 -11.95
C VAL A 110 8.30 0.85 -11.86
N ASN A 111 8.87 0.32 -12.94
CA ASN A 111 9.27 -1.09 -13.05
C ASN A 111 10.70 -1.38 -12.56
N GLU A 112 11.50 -0.35 -12.28
CA GLU A 112 12.89 -0.53 -11.88
C GLU A 112 13.05 -0.87 -10.39
N VAL A 113 13.76 -1.97 -10.10
CA VAL A 113 14.18 -2.29 -8.74
C VAL A 113 15.28 -1.31 -8.28
N ALA A 114 15.04 -0.64 -7.15
CA ALA A 114 15.94 0.36 -6.61
C ALA A 114 17.33 -0.21 -6.27
N LEU A 115 18.39 0.58 -6.48
CA LEU A 115 19.77 0.16 -6.19
C LEU A 115 19.97 -0.33 -4.75
N ARG A 116 19.31 0.29 -3.79
CA ARG A 116 19.33 -0.14 -2.38
C ARG A 116 18.81 -1.56 -2.18
N VAL A 117 17.78 -1.96 -2.94
CA VAL A 117 17.20 -3.32 -2.90
C VAL A 117 18.17 -4.29 -3.57
N LYS A 118 18.77 -3.90 -4.71
CA LYS A 118 19.83 -4.69 -5.39
C LYS A 118 21.05 -4.91 -4.49
N ILE A 119 21.41 -3.97 -3.62
CA ILE A 119 22.50 -4.12 -2.63
C ILE A 119 22.06 -5.02 -1.46
N LEU A 120 20.81 -4.93 -1.02
CA LEU A 120 20.27 -5.81 0.02
C LEU A 120 20.15 -7.27 -0.44
N ALA A 121 19.99 -7.51 -1.74
CA ALA A 121 19.89 -8.82 -2.36
C ALA A 121 20.92 -9.86 -1.87
N PRO A 122 22.24 -9.66 -2.10
CA PRO A 122 23.24 -10.62 -1.63
C PRO A 122 23.26 -10.73 -0.10
N LEU A 123 22.97 -9.63 0.60
CA LEU A 123 22.97 -9.59 2.06
C LEU A 123 21.80 -10.40 2.67
N ALA A 124 20.68 -10.50 1.96
CA ALA A 124 19.49 -11.22 2.41
C ALA A 124 19.68 -12.75 2.45
N HIS A 125 20.76 -13.29 1.89
CA HIS A 125 21.13 -14.70 2.06
C HIS A 125 21.69 -15.00 3.46
N PHE A 126 22.09 -13.98 4.23
CA PHE A 126 22.47 -14.15 5.63
C PHE A 126 21.24 -14.11 6.52
N ARG A 127 20.89 -15.23 7.15
CA ARG A 127 19.67 -15.38 7.96
C ARG A 127 19.37 -14.21 8.92
N PRO A 128 20.33 -13.67 9.71
CA PRO A 128 20.02 -12.55 10.60
C PRO A 128 19.60 -11.27 9.86
N ILE A 129 20.16 -11.03 8.67
CA ILE A 129 19.78 -9.91 7.80
C ILE A 129 18.43 -10.21 7.16
N GLN A 130 18.23 -11.43 6.69
CA GLN A 130 16.96 -11.88 6.11
C GLN A 130 15.79 -11.68 7.06
N GLU A 131 15.93 -12.02 8.33
CA GLU A 131 14.89 -11.83 9.36
C GLU A 131 14.53 -10.35 9.55
N ILE A 132 15.52 -9.44 9.51
CA ILE A 132 15.27 -7.99 9.55
C ILE A 132 14.55 -7.55 8.27
N THR A 133 15.03 -7.97 7.11
CA THR A 133 14.45 -7.63 5.80
C THR A 133 13.01 -8.10 5.69
N LYS A 134 12.73 -9.38 6.01
CA LYS A 134 11.37 -9.97 6.06
C LYS A 134 10.46 -9.16 6.96
N PHE A 135 10.94 -8.83 8.16
CA PHE A 135 10.13 -8.07 9.12
C PHE A 135 9.83 -6.64 8.62
N LEU A 136 10.83 -5.92 8.11
CA LEU A 136 10.63 -4.59 7.52
C LEU A 136 9.71 -4.63 6.30
N TYR A 137 9.82 -5.67 5.48
CA TYR A 137 8.94 -5.88 4.33
C TYR A 137 7.49 -6.08 4.79
N PHE A 138 7.24 -6.93 5.78
CA PHE A 138 5.88 -7.10 6.31
C PHE A 138 5.30 -5.84 6.93
N LEU A 139 6.13 -5.00 7.58
CA LEU A 139 5.68 -3.69 8.06
C LEU A 139 5.36 -2.72 6.92
N THR A 140 6.17 -2.72 5.85
CA THR A 140 5.89 -1.93 4.65
C THR A 140 4.59 -2.36 4.00
N GLY A 141 4.42 -3.66 3.72
CA GLY A 141 3.18 -4.20 3.15
C GLY A 141 1.97 -3.83 4.00
N ALA A 142 1.97 -4.14 5.30
CA ALA A 142 0.86 -3.76 6.18
C ALA A 142 0.56 -2.25 6.19
N SER A 143 1.58 -1.40 6.09
CA SER A 143 1.38 0.04 6.00
C SER A 143 0.78 0.45 4.65
N THR A 144 1.22 -0.15 3.56
CA THR A 144 0.70 0.06 2.20
C THR A 144 -0.77 -0.36 2.10
N GLU A 145 -1.08 -1.61 2.45
CA GLU A 145 -2.45 -2.12 2.42
C GLU A 145 -3.39 -1.29 3.30
N ARG A 146 -2.91 -0.82 4.46
CA ARG A 146 -3.73 0.03 5.33
C ARG A 146 -4.04 1.38 4.68
N GLN A 147 -3.10 1.96 3.94
CA GLN A 147 -3.33 3.19 3.18
C GLN A 147 -4.32 2.94 2.04
N ALA A 148 -4.18 1.84 1.30
CA ALA A 148 -5.10 1.44 0.24
C ALA A 148 -6.54 1.26 0.76
N VAL A 149 -6.74 0.49 1.84
CA VAL A 149 -8.05 0.36 2.51
C VAL A 149 -8.68 1.72 2.80
N LEU A 150 -7.90 2.66 3.35
CA LEU A 150 -8.42 3.97 3.74
C LEU A 150 -8.73 4.85 2.53
N ALA A 151 -7.88 4.81 1.50
CA ALA A 151 -8.07 5.52 0.25
C ALA A 151 -9.31 5.02 -0.50
N TYR A 152 -9.45 3.71 -0.70
CA TYR A 152 -10.62 3.13 -1.37
C TYR A 152 -11.92 3.38 -0.61
N ASN A 153 -11.89 3.41 0.74
CA ASN A 153 -13.06 3.80 1.52
C ASN A 153 -13.52 5.23 1.21
N ARG A 154 -12.58 6.19 1.16
CA ARG A 154 -12.90 7.58 0.84
C ARG A 154 -13.33 7.75 -0.61
N LEU A 155 -12.66 7.09 -1.55
CA LEU A 155 -13.02 7.11 -2.96
C LEU A 155 -14.42 6.52 -3.17
N THR A 156 -14.76 5.38 -2.55
CA THR A 156 -16.12 4.81 -2.61
C THR A 156 -17.16 5.83 -2.15
N THR A 157 -16.95 6.45 -0.99
CA THR A 157 -17.88 7.47 -0.47
C THR A 157 -18.02 8.66 -1.41
N GLY A 158 -16.91 9.16 -1.96
CA GLY A 158 -16.93 10.26 -2.91
C GLY A 158 -17.67 9.94 -4.20
N LEU A 159 -17.52 8.71 -4.72
CA LEU A 159 -18.25 8.25 -5.91
C LEU A 159 -19.74 8.06 -5.61
N ASP A 160 -20.09 7.51 -4.45
CA ASP A 160 -21.49 7.37 -4.03
C ASP A 160 -22.18 8.75 -3.90
N GLU A 161 -21.48 9.75 -3.36
CA GLU A 161 -21.96 11.14 -3.27
C GLU A 161 -22.18 11.79 -4.65
N MET A 162 -21.35 11.45 -5.63
CA MET A 162 -21.51 11.88 -7.03
C MET A 162 -22.59 11.10 -7.77
N GLY A 163 -23.08 10.01 -7.17
CA GLY A 163 -24.02 9.09 -7.81
C GLY A 163 -23.36 8.18 -8.85
N GLU A 164 -22.04 7.99 -8.83
CA GLU A 164 -21.32 7.12 -9.77
C GLU A 164 -21.42 5.63 -9.38
N ASP A 165 -22.65 5.12 -9.43
CA ASP A 165 -23.03 3.80 -8.94
C ASP A 165 -22.27 2.63 -9.60
N ALA A 166 -22.08 2.68 -10.92
CA ALA A 166 -21.52 1.57 -11.68
C ALA A 166 -20.06 1.30 -11.27
N ILE A 167 -19.21 2.33 -11.33
CA ILE A 167 -17.82 2.24 -10.92
C ILE A 167 -17.69 2.07 -9.39
N SER A 168 -18.52 2.70 -8.56
CA SER A 168 -18.48 2.48 -7.12
C SER A 168 -18.73 1.00 -6.74
N LYS A 169 -19.75 0.38 -7.34
CA LYS A 169 -20.22 -0.97 -6.99
C LYS A 169 -19.46 -2.10 -7.68
N THR A 170 -19.06 -1.91 -8.93
CA THR A 170 -18.46 -2.98 -9.75
C THR A 170 -16.94 -2.87 -9.86
N LEU A 171 -16.37 -1.69 -9.57
CA LEU A 171 -14.93 -1.43 -9.66
C LEU A 171 -14.31 -1.27 -8.27
N ILE A 172 -14.65 -0.19 -7.57
CA ILE A 172 -13.96 0.20 -6.33
C ILE A 172 -14.35 -0.72 -5.17
N SER A 173 -15.63 -1.06 -5.02
CA SER A 173 -16.09 -1.90 -3.92
C SER A 173 -15.49 -3.32 -3.95
N PRO A 174 -15.38 -4.02 -5.09
CA PRO A 174 -14.70 -5.31 -5.16
C PRO A 174 -13.20 -5.23 -4.82
N ILE A 175 -12.48 -4.22 -5.31
CA ILE A 175 -11.07 -3.99 -4.95
C ILE A 175 -10.94 -3.82 -3.43
N LYS A 176 -11.73 -2.91 -2.86
CA LYS A 176 -11.82 -2.66 -1.42
C LYS A 176 -12.11 -3.90 -0.56
N GLN A 177 -12.76 -4.94 -1.10
CA GLN A 177 -13.02 -6.18 -0.36
C GLN A 177 -11.76 -7.06 -0.22
N GLN A 178 -10.77 -6.90 -1.09
CA GLN A 178 -9.54 -7.69 -1.11
C GLN A 178 -8.48 -7.11 -0.14
N GLU A 179 -8.33 -5.78 -0.13
CA GLU A 179 -7.34 -5.03 0.68
C GLU A 179 -7.23 -5.44 2.16
N PRO A 180 -8.35 -5.65 2.91
CA PRO A 180 -8.25 -6.04 4.32
C PRO A 180 -7.64 -7.43 4.49
N GLY A 181 -7.81 -8.30 3.50
CA GLY A 181 -7.21 -9.61 3.44
C GLY A 181 -5.70 -9.55 3.27
N HIS A 182 -5.20 -8.71 2.37
CA HIS A 182 -3.77 -8.47 2.19
C HIS A 182 -3.16 -7.86 3.45
N PHE A 183 -3.80 -6.82 4.00
CA PHE A 183 -3.39 -6.20 5.26
C PHE A 183 -3.26 -7.23 6.39
N ALA A 184 -4.27 -8.11 6.52
CA ALA A 184 -4.29 -9.14 7.54
C ALA A 184 -3.14 -10.14 7.38
N PHE A 185 -2.78 -10.53 6.15
CA PHE A 185 -1.61 -11.38 5.92
C PHE A 185 -0.33 -10.72 6.46
N TYR A 186 -0.05 -9.49 6.05
CA TYR A 186 1.16 -8.77 6.51
C TYR A 186 1.18 -8.55 8.01
N GLN A 187 0.04 -8.16 8.60
CA GLN A 187 -0.11 -7.99 10.04
C GLN A 187 0.16 -9.31 10.79
N MET A 188 -0.42 -10.42 10.32
CA MET A 188 -0.25 -11.73 10.95
C MET A 188 1.19 -12.20 10.85
N SER A 189 1.82 -12.07 9.69
CA SER A 189 3.22 -12.45 9.46
C SER A 189 4.19 -11.65 10.32
N ALA A 190 4.07 -10.31 10.33
CA ALA A 190 4.89 -9.45 11.20
C ALA A 190 4.69 -9.78 12.70
N THR A 191 3.44 -9.98 13.11
CA THR A 191 3.12 -10.31 14.51
C THR A 191 3.65 -11.70 14.90
N SER A 192 3.57 -12.68 14.01
CA SER A 192 4.07 -14.03 14.24
C SER A 192 5.58 -14.04 14.46
N MET A 193 6.34 -13.24 13.69
CA MET A 193 7.79 -13.07 13.90
C MET A 193 8.13 -12.55 15.31
N ILE A 194 7.32 -11.63 15.85
CA ILE A 194 7.50 -11.13 17.23
C ILE A 194 7.10 -12.17 18.27
N GLN A 195 5.98 -12.87 18.07
CA GLN A 195 5.50 -13.88 19.03
C GLN A 195 6.41 -15.09 19.14
N HIS A 196 7.18 -15.40 18.11
CA HIS A 196 8.09 -16.54 18.06
C HIS A 196 9.57 -16.14 18.18
N ASP A 197 9.85 -14.93 18.68
CA ASP A 197 11.21 -14.41 18.92
C ASP A 197 12.14 -14.55 17.71
N ALA A 198 11.60 -14.35 16.50
CA ALA A 198 12.37 -14.48 15.26
C ALA A 198 13.46 -13.39 15.12
N LEU A 199 13.32 -12.27 15.82
CA LEU A 199 14.32 -11.19 15.86
C LEU A 199 14.97 -11.10 17.24
N LYS A 200 16.30 -11.18 17.28
CA LYS A 200 17.08 -10.86 18.49
C LYS A 200 16.95 -9.37 18.86
N PRO A 201 17.25 -8.98 20.11
CA PRO A 201 17.14 -7.58 20.55
C PRO A 201 17.89 -6.57 19.68
N TRP A 202 19.08 -6.92 19.17
CA TRP A 202 19.84 -6.04 18.29
C TRP A 202 19.23 -5.94 16.88
N GLN A 203 18.63 -7.03 16.35
CA GLN A 203 17.91 -7.03 15.07
C GLN A 203 16.67 -6.13 15.18
N MET A 204 15.96 -6.20 16.31
CA MET A 204 14.82 -5.33 16.60
C MET A 204 15.25 -3.86 16.70
N TRP A 205 16.35 -3.55 17.38
CA TRP A 205 16.90 -2.20 17.42
C TRP A 205 17.24 -1.69 16.01
N LEU A 206 17.91 -2.52 15.20
CA LEU A 206 18.27 -2.16 13.83
C LEU A 206 17.03 -1.96 12.95
N ALA A 207 16.02 -2.83 13.08
CA ALA A 207 14.74 -2.68 12.37
C ALA A 207 14.06 -1.35 12.69
N ARG A 208 14.05 -0.90 13.96
CA ARG A 208 13.54 0.43 14.33
C ARG A 208 14.30 1.55 13.64
N VAL A 209 15.63 1.52 13.69
CA VAL A 209 16.47 2.56 13.08
C VAL A 209 16.28 2.61 11.57
N LEU A 210 16.28 1.46 10.91
CA LEU A 210 16.06 1.37 9.47
C LEU A 210 14.67 1.87 9.12
N ARG A 211 13.61 1.39 9.80
CA ARG A 211 12.23 1.80 9.55
C ARG A 211 12.06 3.30 9.68
N SER A 212 12.57 3.92 10.75
CA SER A 212 12.47 5.37 10.95
C SER A 212 13.17 6.20 9.86
N LYS A 213 14.21 5.66 9.21
CA LYS A 213 14.97 6.36 8.14
C LYS A 213 14.48 6.02 6.74
N SER A 214 13.84 4.88 6.56
CA SER A 214 13.43 4.36 5.26
C SER A 214 11.93 4.41 5.03
N TYR A 215 11.13 4.80 6.03
CA TYR A 215 9.69 4.94 5.89
C TYR A 215 9.35 5.84 4.70
N GLY A 216 8.37 5.41 3.92
CA GLY A 216 7.79 6.15 2.81
C GLY A 216 6.31 5.79 2.72
N LEU A 217 5.52 6.72 2.22
CA LEU A 217 4.10 6.48 1.94
C LEU A 217 3.97 5.67 0.66
N VAL A 218 2.83 4.98 0.52
CA VAL A 218 2.59 4.05 -0.60
C VAL A 218 2.83 4.76 -1.93
N GLY A 219 3.57 4.13 -2.85
CA GLY A 219 3.81 4.65 -4.20
C GLY A 219 4.77 5.83 -4.33
N THR A 220 5.27 6.39 -3.22
CA THR A 220 6.12 7.60 -3.26
C THR A 220 7.54 7.32 -3.73
N ASN A 221 8.06 6.12 -3.47
CA ASN A 221 9.38 5.63 -3.91
C ASN A 221 10.58 6.55 -3.61
N LYS A 222 10.43 7.51 -2.68
CA LYS A 222 11.37 8.61 -2.38
C LYS A 222 11.60 9.58 -3.56
N ASN A 223 10.63 9.70 -4.45
CA ASN A 223 10.60 10.68 -5.54
C ASN A 223 9.72 11.87 -5.11
N ASP A 224 10.20 13.10 -5.27
CA ASP A 224 9.46 14.30 -4.88
C ASP A 224 8.19 14.53 -5.71
N LYS A 225 8.19 14.17 -7.00
CA LYS A 225 6.99 14.16 -7.85
C LYS A 225 5.93 13.25 -7.24
N HIS A 226 6.27 12.01 -6.92
CA HIS A 226 5.30 11.06 -6.38
C HIS A 226 4.86 11.42 -4.95
N ARG A 227 5.73 12.04 -4.14
CA ARG A 227 5.36 12.57 -2.83
C ARG A 227 4.33 13.69 -2.96
N ALA A 228 4.49 14.58 -3.94
CA ALA A 228 3.51 15.63 -4.20
C ALA A 228 2.19 15.06 -4.72
N GLN A 229 2.23 14.09 -5.65
CA GLN A 229 1.04 13.38 -6.13
C GLN A 229 0.31 12.64 -4.98
N TYR A 230 1.04 12.01 -4.06
CA TYR A 230 0.42 11.43 -2.85
C TYR A 230 -0.20 12.53 -1.97
N GLY A 231 0.43 13.71 -1.89
CA GLY A 231 -0.14 14.88 -1.23
C GLY A 231 -1.47 15.32 -1.85
N GLN A 232 -1.60 15.25 -3.17
CA GLN A 232 -2.86 15.47 -3.89
C GLN A 232 -3.90 14.42 -3.52
N VAL A 233 -3.56 13.13 -3.50
CA VAL A 233 -4.46 12.05 -3.06
C VAL A 233 -5.00 12.32 -1.65
N VAL A 234 -4.12 12.72 -0.73
CA VAL A 234 -4.51 13.07 0.65
C VAL A 234 -5.44 14.29 0.69
N HIS A 235 -5.27 15.23 -0.24
CA HIS A 235 -6.13 16.39 -0.34
C HIS A 235 -7.51 16.05 -0.93
N GLU A 236 -7.55 15.42 -2.12
CA GLU A 236 -8.76 15.11 -2.89
C GLU A 236 -9.66 14.06 -2.22
N LEU A 237 -9.09 13.20 -1.37
CA LEU A 237 -9.85 12.25 -0.55
C LEU A 237 -10.24 12.80 0.83
N ASP A 238 -10.08 14.10 1.07
CA ASP A 238 -10.40 14.79 2.33
C ASP A 238 -9.73 14.16 3.56
N LEU A 239 -8.52 13.60 3.37
CA LEU A 239 -7.72 13.01 4.44
C LEU A 239 -6.86 14.05 5.16
N HIS A 240 -6.72 15.25 4.58
CA HIS A 240 -5.88 16.32 5.07
C HIS A 240 -6.43 17.06 6.30
N ASP A 241 -7.74 16.95 6.57
CA ASP A 241 -8.41 17.62 7.70
C ASP A 241 -7.94 17.09 9.06
N ASP A 242 -7.60 15.81 9.14
CA ASP A 242 -7.07 15.17 10.35
C ASP A 242 -5.96 14.16 10.02
N LEU A 243 -4.82 14.70 9.59
CA LEU A 243 -3.61 13.92 9.30
C LEU A 243 -3.13 13.10 10.51
N ALA A 244 -3.39 13.55 11.75
CA ALA A 244 -2.97 12.83 12.94
C ALA A 244 -3.80 11.55 13.12
N SER A 245 -5.12 11.61 12.89
CA SER A 245 -5.96 10.42 12.89
C SER A 245 -5.64 9.47 11.73
N TYR A 246 -5.33 10.01 10.54
CA TYR A 246 -4.88 9.18 9.43
C TYR A 246 -3.55 8.47 9.76
N ALA A 247 -2.56 9.20 10.29
CA ALA A 247 -1.29 8.65 10.76
C ALA A 247 -1.49 7.58 11.84
N ARG A 248 -2.45 7.77 12.74
CA ARG A 248 -2.80 6.80 13.78
C ARG A 248 -3.32 5.49 13.20
N GLU A 249 -4.19 5.56 12.20
CA GLU A 249 -4.76 4.36 11.57
C GLU A 249 -3.69 3.53 10.83
N ILE A 250 -2.73 4.19 10.17
CA ILE A 250 -1.61 3.54 9.49
C ILE A 250 -0.59 3.00 10.52
N GLY A 251 -0.21 3.82 11.49
CA GLY A 251 0.90 3.55 12.40
C GLY A 251 0.61 2.63 13.59
N ARG A 252 -0.66 2.30 13.85
CA ARG A 252 -1.06 1.50 15.01
C ARG A 252 -0.36 0.14 15.08
N LEU A 253 -0.11 -0.50 13.94
CA LEU A 253 0.61 -1.77 13.90
C LEU A 253 2.08 -1.59 14.29
N GLU A 254 2.76 -0.60 13.70
CA GLU A 254 4.17 -0.32 13.96
C GLU A 254 4.40 0.13 15.40
N ALA A 255 3.57 1.00 15.96
CA ALA A 255 3.63 1.35 17.39
C ALA A 255 3.54 0.11 18.28
N ARG A 256 2.64 -0.82 17.94
CA ARG A 256 2.43 -2.05 18.70
C ARG A 256 3.58 -3.05 18.59
N LEU A 257 4.21 -3.17 17.41
CA LEU A 257 5.24 -4.20 17.17
C LEU A 257 6.65 -3.67 17.42
N LEU A 258 6.97 -2.49 16.93
CA LEU A 258 8.28 -1.87 17.10
C LEU A 258 8.41 -1.19 18.45
N TRP A 259 7.38 -0.47 18.91
CA TRP A 259 7.48 0.47 20.03
C TRP A 259 6.66 0.07 21.25
N ALA A 260 6.35 -1.23 21.40
CA ALA A 260 5.49 -1.76 22.48
C ALA A 260 5.87 -1.34 23.91
N LYS A 261 7.16 -1.01 24.14
CA LYS A 261 7.68 -0.60 25.45
C LYS A 261 7.57 0.90 25.71
N GLU A 262 7.24 1.68 24.69
CA GLU A 262 7.13 3.14 24.76
C GLU A 262 5.71 3.52 25.19
N LYS A 263 5.58 4.04 26.42
CA LYS A 263 4.28 4.39 26.98
C LYS A 263 3.71 5.63 26.27
N GLY A 264 2.45 5.55 25.86
CA GLY A 264 1.72 6.68 25.28
C GLY A 264 1.95 6.92 23.79
N MET A 265 2.77 6.11 23.11
CA MET A 265 2.92 6.21 21.65
C MET A 265 1.71 5.60 20.95
N GLU A 266 0.91 6.43 20.30
CA GLU A 266 -0.23 5.98 19.48
C GLU A 266 0.20 5.50 18.08
N PHE A 267 1.19 6.19 17.49
CA PHE A 267 1.81 5.88 16.21
C PHE A 267 3.24 6.47 16.15
N PRO A 268 4.14 5.93 15.31
CA PRO A 268 5.48 6.47 15.15
C PRO A 268 5.50 7.88 14.51
N PRO A 269 6.28 8.85 15.03
CA PRO A 269 6.27 10.23 14.54
C PRO A 269 6.64 10.40 13.06
N TYR A 270 7.50 9.52 12.52
CA TYR A 270 7.92 9.59 11.11
C TYR A 270 6.77 9.41 10.12
N ILE A 271 5.66 8.78 10.53
CA ILE A 271 4.47 8.60 9.66
C ILE A 271 3.77 9.93 9.43
N LEU A 272 3.48 10.66 10.52
CA LEU A 272 2.86 11.98 10.43
C LEU A 272 3.79 13.00 9.75
N GLN A 273 5.09 12.89 9.99
CA GLN A 273 6.07 13.70 9.29
C GLN A 273 6.00 13.47 7.78
N ALA A 274 6.05 12.22 7.32
CA ALA A 274 5.95 11.89 5.90
C ALA A 274 4.66 12.40 5.26
N LEU A 275 3.52 12.31 5.97
CA LEU A 275 2.24 12.85 5.50
C LEU A 275 2.27 14.37 5.33
N ARG A 276 2.80 15.08 6.34
CA ARG A 276 2.94 16.54 6.29
C ARG A 276 3.84 16.99 5.15
N GLU A 277 4.95 16.28 4.92
CA GLU A 277 5.86 16.58 3.83
C GLU A 277 5.21 16.41 2.47
N CYS A 278 4.43 15.34 2.24
CA CYS A 278 3.72 15.14 0.98
C CYS A 278 2.66 16.22 0.73
N VAL A 279 1.87 16.56 1.74
CA VAL A 279 0.88 17.65 1.65
C VAL A 279 1.54 19.02 1.43
N ALA A 280 2.69 19.27 2.07
CA ALA A 280 3.44 20.51 1.86
C ALA A 280 3.97 20.63 0.43
N LEU A 281 4.54 19.55 -0.12
CA LEU A 281 5.02 19.51 -1.51
C LEU A 281 3.88 19.76 -2.51
N TYR A 282 2.71 19.14 -2.30
CA TYR A 282 1.53 19.39 -3.13
C TYR A 282 1.07 20.85 -3.10
N ARG A 283 1.03 21.47 -1.91
CA ARG A 283 0.65 22.89 -1.76
C ARG A 283 1.65 23.82 -2.44
N GLU A 284 2.94 23.54 -2.32
CA GLU A 284 3.99 24.32 -2.98
C GLU A 284 3.85 24.29 -4.52
N GLN A 285 3.45 23.14 -5.07
CA GLN A 285 3.17 22.99 -6.50
C GLN A 285 1.96 23.83 -6.93
N ILE A 286 0.85 23.77 -6.19
CA ILE A 286 -0.32 24.62 -6.44
C ILE A 286 0.04 26.11 -6.39
N ASP A 287 0.81 26.54 -5.38
CA ASP A 287 1.20 27.94 -5.20
C ASP A 287 2.08 28.46 -6.36
N LYS A 288 2.84 27.56 -7.01
CA LYS A 288 3.65 27.86 -8.20
C LYS A 288 2.84 27.86 -9.51
N GLY A 289 1.56 27.50 -9.46
CA GLY A 289 0.74 27.28 -10.66
C GLY A 289 1.12 26.01 -11.42
N GLU A 290 1.95 25.16 -10.81
CA GLU A 290 2.31 23.83 -11.30
C GLU A 290 1.27 22.86 -10.72
N ALA A 291 0.10 22.72 -11.36
CA ALA A 291 -0.73 21.57 -11.03
C ALA A 291 0.12 20.30 -11.23
N PRO A 292 0.05 19.29 -10.35
CA PRO A 292 0.80 18.06 -10.54
C PRO A 292 0.41 17.46 -11.89
N ASP A 293 1.27 17.64 -12.89
CA ASP A 293 1.02 17.12 -14.22
C ASP A 293 1.32 15.63 -14.19
N PHE A 294 0.25 14.85 -14.30
CA PHE A 294 0.33 13.40 -14.42
C PHE A 294 0.74 12.98 -15.83
N ALA A 295 0.64 13.87 -16.83
CA ALA A 295 0.84 13.55 -18.25
C ALA A 295 2.31 13.58 -18.73
N THR A 296 3.29 13.93 -17.88
CA THR A 296 4.70 13.95 -18.31
C THR A 296 5.67 13.41 -17.26
N ALA A 297 6.07 12.14 -17.41
CA ALA A 297 7.32 11.58 -16.89
C ALA A 297 8.12 11.00 -18.05
#